data_AF-A0A9E4SU20-F1
#
_entry.id   AF-A0A9E4SU20-F1
#
_cell.length_a   1.000
_cell.length_b   1.000
_cell.length_c   1.000
_cell.angle_alpha   90.00
_cell.angle_beta   90.00
_cell.angle_gamma   90.00
#
_symmetry.space_group_name_H-M   'P 1'
#
loop_
_entity.id
_entity.type
_entity.pdbx_description
1 polymer ?
#
loop_
_entity_poly.entity_id
_entity_poly.type
_entity_poly.pdbx_seq_one_letter_code
_entity_poly.pdbx_strand_id
1 'polypeptide(L)'
;MHIGHPDFGQAIPCTCQENGDAGTRAAALRRYSNLGALSRITFATTNLEGPMPDAAGRQMFAEGVAAAARFAEDPQGWLVLTGPSGSGKTHLAVAIANRCIERDQTAFFIVAADLLDHLRASYSPDNPVSYDELFE
;
A
#
# COMPACT_ATOMS: atom_id res chain seq x y z
N MET A 1 -26.68 -2.62 20.57
CA MET A 1 -25.49 -2.68 21.44
C MET A 1 -25.45 -1.38 22.23
N HIS A 2 -25.49 -1.40 23.57
CA HIS A 2 -25.53 -0.18 24.38
C HIS A 2 -24.12 0.39 24.61
N ILE A 3 -24.02 1.70 24.85
CA ILE A 3 -22.79 2.37 25.27
C ILE A 3 -22.34 1.70 26.59
N GLY A 4 -21.19 1.01 26.55
CA GLY A 4 -20.65 0.22 27.67
C GLY A 4 -20.46 -1.27 27.41
N HIS A 5 -20.88 -1.79 26.25
CA HIS A 5 -20.54 -3.16 25.83
C HIS A 5 -19.04 -3.25 25.47
N PRO A 6 -18.30 -4.31 25.85
CA PRO A 6 -16.87 -4.44 25.54
C PRO A 6 -16.57 -4.35 24.04
N ASP A 7 -17.51 -4.80 23.22
CA ASP A 7 -17.38 -4.76 21.76
C ASP A 7 -18.02 -3.51 21.11
N PHE A 8 -18.47 -2.55 21.90
CA PHE A 8 -19.08 -1.32 21.37
C PHE A 8 -18.05 -0.54 20.53
N GLY A 9 -18.33 -0.36 19.25
CA GLY A 9 -17.44 0.31 18.29
C GLY A 9 -16.37 -0.59 17.65
N GLN A 10 -16.34 -1.88 17.96
CA GLN A 10 -15.43 -2.82 17.30
C GLN A 10 -16.07 -3.40 16.02
N ALA A 11 -15.29 -3.46 14.94
CA ALA A 11 -15.67 -4.20 13.76
C ALA A 11 -15.37 -5.70 13.98
N ILE A 12 -16.41 -6.49 14.25
CA ILE A 12 -16.29 -7.94 14.43
C ILE A 12 -16.46 -8.62 13.06
N PRO A 13 -15.48 -9.40 12.58
CA PRO A 13 -15.60 -10.10 11.32
C PRO A 13 -16.72 -11.15 11.37
N CYS A 14 -17.43 -11.34 10.25
CA CYS A 14 -18.40 -12.41 10.16
C CYS A 14 -17.68 -13.78 10.07
N THR A 15 -18.36 -14.85 10.49
CA THR A 15 -17.87 -16.23 10.38
C THR A 15 -17.51 -16.62 8.94
N CYS A 16 -18.11 -15.97 7.93
CA CYS A 16 -17.72 -16.16 6.52
C CYS A 16 -16.34 -15.60 6.19
N GLN A 17 -15.90 -14.53 6.85
CA GLN A 17 -14.53 -14.00 6.71
C GLN A 17 -13.51 -14.83 7.48
N GLU A 18 -13.89 -15.41 8.61
CA GLU A 18 -13.01 -16.28 9.41
C GLU A 18 -12.71 -17.61 8.71
N ASN A 19 -13.67 -18.13 7.94
CA ASN A 19 -13.54 -19.37 7.17
C ASN A 19 -13.05 -19.14 5.72
N GLY A 20 -12.65 -17.92 5.38
CA GLY A 20 -12.20 -17.56 4.03
C GLY A 20 -10.85 -18.20 3.68
N ASP A 21 -10.74 -18.74 2.47
CA ASP A 21 -9.47 -19.22 1.92
C ASP A 21 -8.43 -18.09 1.83
N ALA A 22 -7.14 -18.41 2.02
CA ALA A 22 -6.04 -17.45 1.95
C ALA A 22 -6.03 -16.67 0.61
N GLY A 23 -6.44 -17.31 -0.49
CA GLY A 23 -6.60 -16.67 -1.79
C GLY A 23 -7.67 -15.57 -1.82
N THR A 24 -8.74 -15.72 -1.04
CA THR A 24 -9.85 -14.76 -0.97
C THR A 24 -9.43 -13.50 -0.20
N ARG A 25 -8.64 -13.67 0.86
CA ARG A 25 -8.11 -12.57 1.67
C ARG A 25 -7.12 -11.71 0.87
N ALA A 26 -6.15 -12.33 0.20
CA ALA A 26 -5.20 -11.61 -0.64
C ALA A 26 -5.88 -10.84 -1.78
N ALA A 27 -6.92 -11.42 -2.40
CA ALA A 27 -7.70 -10.74 -3.44
C ALA A 27 -8.43 -9.50 -2.90
N ALA A 28 -9.02 -9.59 -1.70
CA ALA A 28 -9.64 -8.46 -1.02
C ALA A 28 -8.63 -7.36 -0.70
N LEU A 29 -7.48 -7.71 -0.11
CA LEU A 29 -6.41 -6.75 0.20
C LEU A 29 -5.93 -6.02 -1.05
N ARG A 30 -5.74 -6.74 -2.18
CA ARG A 30 -5.39 -6.11 -3.47
C ARG A 30 -6.46 -5.11 -3.92
N ARG A 31 -7.74 -5.44 -3.80
CA ARG A 31 -8.85 -4.57 -4.18
C ARG A 31 -8.84 -3.25 -3.41
N TYR A 32 -8.50 -3.28 -2.11
CA TYR A 32 -8.49 -2.09 -1.25
C TYR A 32 -7.14 -1.35 -1.19
N SER A 33 -6.07 -1.96 -1.70
CA SER A 33 -4.71 -1.37 -1.64
C SER A 33 -4.47 -0.15 -2.52
N ASN A 34 -5.41 0.19 -3.41
CA ASN A 34 -5.26 1.24 -4.42
C ASN A 34 -4.03 1.05 -5.35
N LEU A 35 -3.56 -0.19 -5.51
CA LEU A 35 -2.45 -0.51 -6.41
C LEU A 35 -2.89 -0.58 -7.89
N GLY A 36 -4.13 -0.95 -8.19
CA GLY A 36 -4.65 -1.04 -9.55
C GLY A 36 -3.71 -1.79 -10.50
N ALA A 37 -3.27 -1.13 -11.57
CA ALA A 37 -2.35 -1.68 -12.56
C ALA A 37 -0.95 -2.03 -12.02
N LEU A 38 -0.56 -1.46 -10.88
CA LEU A 38 0.75 -1.66 -10.23
C LEU A 38 0.82 -2.97 -9.42
N SER A 39 -0.29 -3.70 -9.29
CA SER A 39 -0.38 -5.00 -8.60
C SER A 39 0.55 -6.09 -9.15
N ARG A 40 1.06 -5.92 -10.39
CA ARG A 40 2.01 -6.85 -11.03
C ARG A 40 3.48 -6.61 -10.65
N ILE A 41 3.79 -5.49 -10.00
CA ILE A 41 5.17 -5.13 -9.65
C ILE A 41 5.52 -5.79 -8.32
N THR A 42 6.41 -6.77 -8.35
CA THR A 42 6.88 -7.51 -7.17
C THR A 42 8.40 -7.55 -7.13
N PHE A 43 8.98 -7.89 -5.99
CA PHE A 43 10.43 -8.13 -5.92
C PHE A 43 10.88 -9.22 -6.88
N ALA A 44 10.05 -10.25 -7.12
CA ALA A 44 10.37 -11.34 -8.04
C ALA A 44 10.42 -10.90 -9.51
N THR A 45 9.65 -9.90 -9.92
CA THR A 45 9.64 -9.37 -11.30
C THR A 45 10.54 -8.15 -11.48
N THR A 46 11.24 -7.71 -10.42
CA THR A 46 12.11 -6.53 -10.45
C THR A 46 13.45 -6.86 -11.10
N ASN A 47 13.84 -6.10 -12.13
CA ASN A 47 15.20 -6.15 -12.66
C ASN A 47 16.17 -5.49 -11.66
N LEU A 48 17.11 -6.26 -11.11
CA LEU A 48 18.10 -5.79 -10.14
C LEU A 48 19.13 -4.82 -10.74
N GLU A 49 19.32 -4.80 -12.06
CA GLU A 49 20.13 -3.76 -12.70
C GLU A 49 19.46 -2.39 -12.59
N GLY A 50 18.15 -2.34 -12.33
CA GLY A 50 17.44 -1.09 -12.14
C GLY A 50 17.31 -0.27 -13.42
N PRO A 51 16.78 0.96 -13.29
CA PRO A 51 16.42 1.81 -14.43
C PRO A 51 17.60 2.63 -14.98
N MET A 52 18.71 2.74 -14.25
CA MET A 52 19.84 3.60 -14.59
C MET A 52 20.95 2.79 -15.26
N PRO A 53 21.54 3.27 -16.37
CA PRO A 53 22.53 2.52 -17.14
C PRO A 53 23.95 2.62 -16.60
N ASP A 54 24.23 3.52 -15.66
CA ASP A 54 25.55 3.71 -15.08
C ASP A 54 25.77 2.81 -13.85
N ALA A 55 27.03 2.46 -13.58
CA ALA A 55 27.37 1.52 -12.51
C ALA A 55 26.95 2.02 -11.11
N ALA A 56 27.02 3.34 -10.87
CA ALA A 56 26.62 3.93 -9.60
C ALA A 56 25.10 3.84 -9.41
N GLY A 57 24.32 4.11 -10.46
CA GLY A 57 22.87 3.95 -10.47
C GLY A 57 22.42 2.52 -10.22
N ARG A 58 23.09 1.53 -10.83
CA ARG A 58 22.83 0.10 -10.58
C ARG A 58 23.10 -0.28 -9.12
N GLN A 59 24.25 0.14 -8.59
CA GLN A 59 24.62 -0.14 -7.20
C GLN A 59 23.63 0.48 -6.21
N MET A 60 23.28 1.75 -6.41
CA MET A 60 22.29 2.46 -5.59
C MET A 60 20.92 1.78 -5.64
N PHE A 61 20.48 1.32 -6.82
CA PHE A 61 19.21 0.62 -6.95
C PHE A 61 19.23 -0.73 -6.24
N ALA A 62 20.32 -1.51 -6.37
CA ALA A 62 20.48 -2.78 -5.68
C ALA A 62 20.44 -2.63 -4.15
N GLU A 63 21.08 -1.60 -3.61
CA GLU A 63 21.00 -1.25 -2.18
C GLU A 63 19.57 -0.88 -1.76
N GLY A 64 18.87 -0.11 -2.60
CA GLY A 64 17.46 0.22 -2.41
C GLY A 64 16.56 -1.01 -2.39
N VAL A 65 16.78 -1.97 -3.30
CA VAL A 65 16.05 -3.24 -3.34
C VAL A 65 16.29 -4.03 -2.05
N ALA A 66 17.54 -4.14 -1.59
CA ALA A 66 17.87 -4.87 -0.36
C ALA A 66 17.21 -4.23 0.87
N ALA A 67 17.24 -2.90 0.98
CA ALA A 67 16.58 -2.18 2.07
C ALA A 67 15.06 -2.34 2.02
N ALA A 68 14.45 -2.22 0.83
CA ALA A 68 13.02 -2.39 0.62
C ALA A 68 12.54 -3.81 0.93
N ALA A 69 13.26 -4.83 0.47
CA ALA A 69 12.93 -6.22 0.74
C ALA A 69 12.97 -6.52 2.25
N ARG A 70 14.01 -6.05 2.96
CA ARG A 70 14.11 -6.20 4.41
C ARG A 70 12.97 -5.51 5.16
N PHE A 71 12.60 -4.29 4.76
CA PHE A 71 11.48 -3.58 5.37
C PHE A 71 10.14 -4.29 5.12
N ALA A 72 9.94 -4.88 3.94
CA ALA A 72 8.72 -5.60 3.63
C ALA A 72 8.55 -6.92 4.43
N GLU A 73 9.63 -7.49 4.98
CA GLU A 73 9.57 -8.67 5.84
C GLU A 73 9.15 -8.35 7.29
N ASP A 74 9.39 -7.14 7.77
CA ASP A 74 8.88 -6.68 9.07
C ASP A 74 8.73 -5.14 9.05
N PRO A 75 7.60 -4.62 8.53
CA PRO A 75 7.42 -3.19 8.33
C PRO A 75 7.20 -2.48 9.66
N GLN A 76 8.30 -2.04 10.27
CA GLN A 76 8.33 -1.27 11.51
C GLN A 76 8.81 0.16 11.26
N GLY A 77 8.07 1.14 11.78
CA GLY A 77 8.41 2.56 11.63
C GLY A 77 8.37 3.03 10.18
N TRP A 78 9.34 3.86 9.79
CA TRP A 78 9.37 4.54 8.49
C TRP A 78 10.57 4.11 7.66
N LEU A 79 10.34 3.81 6.38
CA LEU A 79 11.38 3.72 5.35
C LEU A 79 11.21 4.88 4.37
N VAL A 80 12.26 5.66 4.16
CA VAL A 80 12.27 6.77 3.19
C VAL A 80 13.23 6.43 2.07
N LEU A 81 12.73 6.43 0.83
CA LEU A 81 13.52 6.21 -0.38
C LEU A 81 13.78 7.55 -1.08
N THR A 82 15.04 7.92 -1.23
CA THR A 82 15.46 9.19 -1.86
C THR A 82 16.40 8.93 -3.03
N GLY A 83 16.35 9.79 -4.05
CA GLY A 83 17.25 9.72 -5.19
C GLY A 83 16.70 10.44 -6.42
N PRO A 84 17.48 10.52 -7.51
CA PRO A 84 17.11 11.21 -8.75
C PRO A 84 15.78 10.74 -9.36
N SER A 85 15.16 11.56 -10.20
CA SER A 85 13.99 11.11 -10.99
C SER A 85 14.35 9.86 -11.80
N GLY A 86 13.41 8.93 -11.92
CA GLY A 86 13.64 7.66 -12.63
C GLY A 86 14.46 6.63 -11.87
N SER A 87 14.93 6.87 -10.64
CA SER A 87 15.74 5.92 -9.87
C SER A 87 14.99 4.71 -9.30
N GLY A 88 13.71 4.52 -9.62
CA GLY A 88 12.93 3.35 -9.18
C GLY A 88 12.26 3.42 -7.79
N LYS A 89 12.18 4.59 -7.15
CA LYS A 89 11.54 4.76 -5.82
C LYS A 89 10.11 4.24 -5.76
N THR A 90 9.26 4.68 -6.69
CA THR A 90 7.85 4.25 -6.76
C THR A 90 7.74 2.75 -6.99
N HIS A 91 8.61 2.20 -7.84
CA HIS A 91 8.68 0.76 -8.09
C HIS A 91 8.97 -0.03 -6.81
N LEU A 92 9.96 0.41 -6.02
CA LEU A 92 10.28 -0.22 -4.74
C LEU A 92 9.16 -0.08 -3.71
N ALA A 93 8.53 1.10 -3.61
CA ALA A 93 7.39 1.31 -2.70
C ALA A 93 6.21 0.38 -3.03
N VAL A 94 5.91 0.22 -4.32
CA VAL A 94 4.89 -0.72 -4.81
C VAL A 94 5.28 -2.16 -4.53
N ALA A 95 6.55 -2.54 -4.74
CA ALA A 95 7.02 -3.90 -4.46
C ALA A 95 6.91 -4.23 -2.96
N ILE A 96 7.20 -3.27 -2.07
CA ILE A 96 6.96 -3.40 -0.62
C ILE A 96 5.46 -3.65 -0.36
N ALA A 97 4.58 -2.81 -0.90
CA ALA A 97 3.14 -2.94 -0.67
C ALA A 97 2.60 -4.31 -1.15
N ASN A 98 3.01 -4.77 -2.33
CA ASN A 98 2.63 -6.09 -2.83
C ASN A 98 3.17 -7.22 -1.92
N ARG A 99 4.40 -7.09 -1.42
CA ARG A 99 4.98 -8.08 -0.49
C ARG A 99 4.25 -8.12 0.85
N CYS A 100 3.79 -6.98 1.37
CA CYS A 100 2.93 -6.94 2.56
C CYS A 100 1.61 -7.70 2.30
N ILE A 101 0.97 -7.46 1.15
CA ILE A 101 -0.29 -8.12 0.78
C ILE A 101 -0.10 -9.63 0.59
N GLU A 102 1.00 -10.07 -0.02
CA GLU A 102 1.37 -11.50 -0.13
C GLU A 102 1.51 -12.19 1.24
N ARG A 103 1.75 -11.42 2.29
CA ARG A 103 1.89 -11.88 3.68
C ARG A 103 0.65 -11.59 4.52
N ASP A 104 -0.50 -11.38 3.87
CA ASP A 104 -1.80 -11.07 4.48
C ASP A 104 -1.81 -9.79 5.34
N GLN A 105 -0.85 -8.88 5.11
CA GLN A 105 -0.78 -7.57 5.75
C GLN A 105 -1.47 -6.51 4.88
N THR A 106 -2.26 -5.65 5.52
CA THR A 106 -2.91 -4.53 4.84
C THR A 106 -1.88 -3.50 4.39
N ALA A 107 -1.94 -3.10 3.12
CA ALA A 107 -1.13 -2.03 2.56
C ALA A 107 -2.00 -1.12 1.69
N PHE A 108 -1.76 0.18 1.75
CA PHE A 108 -2.44 1.18 0.94
C PHE A 108 -1.41 2.04 0.22
N PHE A 109 -1.53 2.16 -1.10
CA PHE A 109 -0.65 2.95 -1.94
C PHE A 109 -1.40 4.16 -2.48
N ILE A 110 -0.81 5.35 -2.33
CA ILE A 110 -1.38 6.58 -2.89
C ILE A 110 -0.28 7.55 -3.27
N VAL A 111 -0.49 8.29 -4.35
CA VAL A 111 0.36 9.43 -4.72
C VAL A 111 -0.09 10.65 -3.93
N ALA A 112 0.88 11.44 -3.44
CA ALA A 112 0.56 12.62 -2.62
C ALA A 112 -0.40 13.60 -3.31
N ALA A 113 -0.28 13.79 -4.64
CA ALA A 113 -1.19 14.61 -5.42
C ALA A 113 -2.63 14.08 -5.35
N ASP A 114 -2.84 12.78 -5.65
CA ASP A 114 -4.15 12.13 -5.60
C ASP A 114 -4.76 12.22 -4.19
N LEU A 115 -3.95 12.02 -3.14
CA LEU A 115 -4.39 12.17 -1.76
C LEU A 115 -4.90 13.59 -1.49
N LEU A 116 -4.14 14.60 -1.90
CA LEU A 116 -4.53 16.00 -1.73
C LEU A 116 -5.77 16.34 -2.53
N ASP A 117 -5.92 15.82 -3.75
CA ASP A 117 -7.10 16.04 -4.58
C ASP A 117 -8.36 15.41 -3.97
N HIS A 118 -8.25 14.18 -3.45
CA HIS A 118 -9.34 13.53 -2.72
C HIS A 118 -9.75 14.33 -1.47
N LEU A 119 -8.78 14.78 -0.68
CA LEU A 119 -9.05 15.62 0.48
C LEU A 119 -9.73 16.93 0.06
N ARG A 120 -9.21 17.63 -0.96
CA ARG A 120 -9.81 18.88 -1.45
C ARG A 120 -11.24 18.70 -1.94
N ALA A 121 -11.53 17.61 -2.65
CA ALA A 121 -12.88 17.32 -3.13
C ALA A 121 -13.89 17.15 -1.97
N SER A 122 -13.47 16.55 -0.84
CA SER A 122 -14.31 16.43 0.36
C SER A 122 -14.57 17.75 1.10
N TYR A 123 -13.82 18.82 0.82
CA TYR A 123 -13.97 20.15 1.44
C TYR A 123 -14.56 21.21 0.50
N SER A 124 -14.97 20.84 -0.71
CA SER A 124 -15.52 21.80 -1.68
C SER A 124 -17.00 22.09 -1.37
N PRO A 125 -17.41 23.36 -1.18
CA PRO A 125 -18.76 23.73 -0.73
C PRO A 125 -19.89 23.42 -1.73
N ASP A 126 -19.57 23.05 -2.98
CA ASP A 126 -20.53 22.72 -4.04
C ASP A 126 -20.83 21.21 -4.18
N ASN A 127 -20.35 20.36 -3.27
CA ASN A 127 -20.64 18.92 -3.31
C ASN A 127 -21.81 18.57 -2.34
N PRO A 128 -22.96 18.08 -2.83
CA PRO A 128 -24.11 17.75 -1.98
C PRO A 128 -23.93 16.48 -1.13
N VAL A 129 -22.74 15.87 -1.13
CA VAL A 129 -22.44 14.68 -0.33
C VAL A 129 -21.62 15.11 0.88
N SER A 130 -22.26 15.09 2.05
CA SER A 130 -21.62 15.37 3.33
C SER A 130 -20.55 14.33 3.64
N TYR A 131 -19.50 14.79 4.33
CA TYR A 131 -18.36 14.06 4.90
C TYR A 131 -18.70 12.67 5.51
N ASP A 132 -19.94 12.46 5.94
CA ASP A 132 -20.43 11.26 6.61
C ASP A 132 -20.53 10.00 5.72
N GLU A 133 -20.54 10.10 4.38
CA GLU A 133 -20.63 8.91 3.50
C GLU A 133 -19.27 8.24 3.19
N LEU A 134 -18.14 8.85 3.58
CA LEU A 134 -16.79 8.30 3.31
C LEU A 134 -16.31 7.29 4.36
N PHE A 135 -17.04 7.13 5.47
CA PHE A 135 -16.66 6.27 6.60
C PHE A 135 -17.74 5.24 7.00
N GLU A 136 -18.71 4.96 6.13
CA GLU A 136 -19.61 3.80 6.24
C GLU A 136 -19.19 2.65 5.31
#